data_AF-A0A7R9BHC4-F1
#
_entry.id   AF-A0A7R9BHC4-F1
#
_cell.length_a   1.000
_cell.length_b   1.000
_cell.length_c   1.000
_cell.angle_alpha   90.00
_cell.angle_beta   90.00
_cell.angle_gamma   90.00
#
_symmetry.space_group_name_H-M   'P 1'
#
loop_
_entity.id
_entity.type
_entity.pdbx_description
1 polymer ?
#
loop_
_entity_poly.entity_id
_entity_poly.type
_entity_poly.pdbx_seq_one_letter_code
_entity_poly.pdbx_strand_id
1 'polypeptide(L)'
;MDNKRILVILVVVTILAQALVEATSPVGPDPCPPGVCNCPRNYKPVCASDGRKTKIFSNACRVKCAVCDTRISLKIVDMSLCS
;
A
#
# COMPACT_ATOMS: atom_id res chain seq x y z
N MET A 1 47.09 9.17 23.42
CA MET A 1 46.03 8.95 22.40
C MET A 1 45.89 10.25 21.64
N ASP A 2 46.25 10.27 20.36
CA ASP A 2 46.29 11.52 19.59
C ASP A 2 44.87 12.04 19.32
N ASN A 3 44.68 13.36 19.27
CA ASN A 3 43.37 14.00 19.02
C ASN A 3 42.70 13.49 17.73
N LYS A 4 43.51 13.10 16.74
CA LYS A 4 43.04 12.45 15.51
C LYS A 4 42.43 11.07 15.75
N ARG A 5 43.01 10.27 16.66
CA ARG A 5 42.48 8.95 17.05
C ARG A 5 41.19 9.09 17.84
N ILE A 6 41.12 10.09 18.73
CA ILE A 6 39.91 10.41 19.50
C ILE A 6 38.77 10.84 18.56
N LEU A 7 39.05 11.71 17.58
CA LEU A 7 38.08 12.14 16.58
C LEU A 7 37.54 10.98 15.73
N VAL A 8 38.42 10.07 15.30
CA VAL A 8 38.02 8.87 14.53
C VAL A 8 37.09 7.97 15.35
N ILE A 9 37.38 7.77 16.64
CA ILE A 9 36.53 6.95 17.52
C ILE A 9 35.14 7.58 17.68
N LEU A 10 35.05 8.89 17.92
CA LEU A 10 33.76 9.58 18.08
C LEU A 10 32.89 9.50 16.82
N VAL A 11 33.50 9.66 15.63
CA VAL A 11 32.81 9.55 14.34
C VAL A 11 32.31 8.13 14.09
N VAL A 12 33.11 7.10 14.41
CA VAL A 12 32.70 5.70 14.26
C VAL A 12 31.55 5.36 15.22
N VAL A 13 31.59 5.84 16.47
CA VAL A 13 30.53 5.60 17.46
C VAL A 13 29.21 6.25 17.03
N THR A 14 29.22 7.47 16.47
CA THR A 14 28.00 8.11 15.98
C THR A 14 27.43 7.43 14.74
N ILE A 15 28.27 7.00 13.80
CA ILE A 15 27.84 6.25 12.61
C ILE A 15 27.21 4.90 13.00
N LEU A 16 27.81 4.17 13.94
CA LEU A 16 27.26 2.89 14.41
C LEU A 16 25.94 3.06 15.16
N ALA A 17 25.71 4.21 15.80
CA ALA A 17 24.46 4.52 16.51
C ALA A 17 23.31 4.93 15.56
N GLN A 18 23.58 5.25 14.29
CA GLN A 18 22.57 5.72 13.34
C GLN A 18 21.60 4.63 12.85
N ALA A 19 21.84 3.35 13.15
CA ALA A 19 21.00 2.24 12.70
C ALA A 19 19.63 2.08 13.41
N LEU A 20 19.25 2.99 14.33
CA LEU A 20 17.93 2.97 14.96
C LEU A 20 16.93 3.99 14.36
N VAL A 21 17.36 4.80 13.39
CA VAL A 21 16.50 5.82 12.76
C VAL A 21 16.22 5.48 11.30
N GLU A 22 15.96 4.20 11.02
CA GLU A 22 15.49 3.71 9.72
C GLU A 22 14.29 2.79 9.91
N ALA A 23 13.19 3.25 10.53
CA ALA A 23 11.82 2.70 10.35
C ALA A 23 10.73 3.26 11.30
N THR A 24 10.80 4.52 11.78
CA THR A 24 9.63 5.11 12.47
C THR A 24 9.14 6.35 11.75
N SER A 25 8.86 6.22 10.47
CA SER A 25 7.81 7.07 9.91
C SER A 25 6.47 6.49 10.40
N PRO A 26 5.59 7.28 11.03
CA PRO A 26 4.23 6.85 11.34
C PRO A 26 3.41 6.89 10.04
N VAL A 27 3.86 6.21 8.99
CA VAL A 27 3.02 5.94 7.81
C VAL A 27 2.15 4.76 8.20
N GLY A 28 1.19 5.07 9.09
CA GLY A 28 -0.09 4.41 9.03
C GLY A 28 -0.51 4.43 7.56
N PRO A 29 -0.96 3.30 7.04
CA PRO A 29 -1.03 3.14 5.60
C PRO A 29 -2.00 4.19 5.03
N ASP A 30 -1.63 4.79 3.89
CA ASP A 30 -2.26 6.03 3.42
C ASP A 30 -3.79 5.88 3.35
N PRO A 31 -4.55 6.87 3.85
CA PRO A 31 -5.98 6.92 3.66
C PRO A 31 -6.32 6.99 2.17
N CYS A 32 -7.44 6.37 1.79
CA CYS A 32 -7.94 6.46 0.44
C CYS A 32 -8.18 7.92 0.02
N PRO A 33 -7.68 8.35 -1.16
CA PRO A 33 -7.95 9.69 -1.64
C PRO A 33 -9.46 9.97 -1.73
N PRO A 34 -9.91 11.17 -1.37
CA PRO A 34 -11.31 11.53 -1.45
C PRO A 34 -11.80 11.40 -2.90
N GLY A 35 -13.02 10.86 -3.07
CA GLY A 35 -13.65 10.72 -4.38
C GLY A 35 -13.39 9.40 -5.11
N VAL A 36 -12.45 8.56 -4.67
CA VAL A 36 -12.21 7.22 -5.27
C VAL A 36 -13.48 6.36 -5.25
N CYS A 37 -14.30 6.51 -4.22
CA CYS A 37 -15.57 5.81 -4.04
C CYS A 37 -16.81 6.60 -4.50
N ASN A 38 -16.64 7.77 -5.11
CA ASN A 38 -17.75 8.55 -5.67
C ASN A 38 -18.20 7.94 -7.02
N CYS A 39 -18.79 6.75 -6.94
CA CYS A 39 -19.13 5.96 -8.11
C CYS A 39 -20.53 6.29 -8.65
N PRO A 40 -20.69 6.34 -9.98
CA PRO A 40 -22.02 6.37 -10.59
C PRO A 40 -22.82 5.11 -10.24
N ARG A 41 -24.15 5.24 -10.22
CA ARG A 41 -25.09 4.14 -9.94
C ARG A 41 -25.43 3.30 -11.18
N ASN A 42 -24.62 3.37 -12.23
CA ASN A 42 -24.83 2.55 -13.41
C ASN A 42 -24.48 1.08 -13.12
N TYR A 43 -25.35 0.18 -13.56
CA TYR A 43 -25.10 -1.25 -13.45
C TYR A 43 -24.45 -1.76 -14.73
N LYS A 44 -23.17 -2.13 -14.62
CA LYS A 44 -22.35 -2.73 -15.68
C LYS A 44 -21.43 -3.75 -15.01
N PRO A 45 -21.95 -4.93 -14.65
CA PRO A 45 -21.27 -5.84 -13.73
C PRO A 45 -19.92 -6.28 -14.29
N VAL A 46 -18.94 -6.41 -13.40
CA VAL A 46 -17.59 -6.90 -13.73
C VAL A 46 -17.15 -7.93 -12.71
N CYS A 47 -16.47 -8.97 -13.18
CA CYS A 47 -15.79 -9.92 -12.31
C CYS A 47 -14.40 -9.41 -11.97
N ALA A 48 -14.00 -9.48 -10.71
CA ALA A 48 -12.63 -9.17 -10.31
C ALA A 48 -12.06 -10.20 -9.32
N SER A 49 -10.75 -10.40 -9.36
CA SER A 49 -10.03 -11.37 -8.53
C SER A 49 -8.82 -10.75 -7.83
N ASP A 50 -8.56 -11.19 -6.60
CA ASP A 50 -7.33 -10.90 -5.86
C ASP A 50 -6.23 -11.98 -6.04
N GLY A 51 -6.45 -12.91 -6.97
CA GLY A 51 -5.60 -14.08 -7.19
C GLY A 51 -5.94 -15.28 -6.30
N ARG A 52 -6.88 -15.15 -5.35
CA ARG A 52 -7.36 -16.25 -4.49
C ARG A 52 -8.85 -16.50 -4.65
N LYS A 53 -9.63 -15.43 -4.79
CA LYS A 53 -11.09 -15.46 -4.92
C LYS A 53 -11.52 -14.51 -6.03
N THR A 54 -12.72 -14.74 -6.53
CA THR A 54 -13.39 -13.88 -7.51
C THR A 54 -14.66 -13.31 -6.88
N LYS A 55 -15.05 -12.11 -7.30
CA LYS A 55 -16.29 -11.46 -6.86
C LYS A 55 -16.84 -10.57 -7.96
N ILE A 56 -18.16 -10.54 -8.10
CA ILE A 56 -18.88 -9.63 -8.99
C ILE A 56 -19.06 -8.28 -8.32
N PHE A 57 -18.70 -7.22 -9.03
CA PHE A 57 -18.93 -5.83 -8.64
C PHE A 57 -19.94 -5.18 -9.58
N SER A 58 -20.78 -4.28 -9.06
CA SER A 58 -21.85 -3.64 -9.83
C SER A 58 -21.34 -2.81 -11.02
N ASN A 59 -20.12 -2.28 -10.93
CA ASN A 59 -19.39 -1.64 -12.02
C ASN A 59 -17.88 -1.54 -11.70
N ALA A 60 -17.08 -1.16 -12.70
CA ALA A 60 -15.64 -1.02 -12.58
C ALA A 60 -15.19 0.04 -11.57
N CYS A 61 -16.00 1.08 -11.31
CA CYS A 61 -15.67 2.06 -10.27
C CYS A 61 -15.71 1.42 -8.88
N ARG A 62 -16.69 0.54 -8.62
CA ARG A 62 -16.78 -0.20 -7.35
C ARG A 62 -15.57 -1.12 -7.11
N VAL A 63 -14.93 -1.63 -8.16
CA VAL A 63 -13.66 -2.37 -8.04
C VAL A 63 -12.55 -1.46 -7.52
N LYS A 64 -12.39 -0.26 -8.11
CA LYS A 64 -11.37 0.70 -7.69
C LYS A 64 -11.56 1.16 -6.25
N CYS A 65 -12.80 1.43 -5.86
CA CYS A 65 -13.16 1.75 -4.47
C CYS A 65 -12.74 0.62 -3.52
N ALA A 66 -13.07 -0.63 -3.84
CA ALA A 66 -12.72 -1.78 -3.01
C ALA A 66 -11.19 -2.01 -2.91
N VAL A 67 -10.42 -1.82 -4.00
CA VAL A 67 -8.95 -1.89 -3.97
C VAL A 67 -8.38 -0.89 -2.98
N CYS A 68 -8.93 0.32 -2.98
CA CYS A 68 -8.51 1.36 -2.07
C CYS A 68 -8.85 0.99 -0.61
N ASP A 69 -10.12 0.69 -0.32
CA ASP A 69 -10.61 0.48 1.05
C ASP A 69 -9.95 -0.72 1.74
N THR A 70 -9.69 -1.79 0.99
CA THR A 70 -9.21 -3.06 1.56
C THR A 70 -7.70 -3.28 1.41
N ARG A 71 -7.02 -2.43 0.62
CA ARG A 71 -5.64 -2.63 0.15
C ARG A 71 -5.40 -3.98 -0.52
N ILE A 72 -6.44 -4.59 -1.06
CA ILE A 72 -6.35 -5.83 -1.84
C ILE A 72 -6.21 -5.45 -3.31
N SER A 73 -5.28 -6.12 -4.00
CA SER A 73 -5.08 -5.92 -5.44
C SER A 73 -6.10 -6.72 -6.23
N LEU A 74 -7.19 -6.07 -6.67
CA LEU A 74 -8.21 -6.68 -7.52
C LEU A 74 -7.89 -6.43 -9.00
N LYS A 75 -7.88 -7.50 -9.80
CA LYS A 75 -7.80 -7.45 -11.26
C LYS A 75 -9.15 -7.80 -11.85
N ILE A 76 -9.63 -7.01 -12.81
CA ILE A 76 -10.82 -7.38 -13.58
C ILE A 76 -10.46 -8.62 -14.42
N VAL A 77 -11.26 -9.66 -14.29
CA VAL A 77 -11.08 -10.94 -14.99
C VAL A 77 -12.35 -11.28 -15.76
N ASP A 78 -12.31 -12.37 -16.53
CA ASP A 78 -13.47 -12.83 -17.29
C ASP A 78 -14.66 -13.18 -16.38
N MET A 79 -15.87 -12.91 -16.86
CA MET A 79 -17.10 -13.13 -16.08
C MET A 79 -17.31 -14.62 -15.73
N SER A 80 -16.82 -15.55 -16.54
CA SER A 80 -16.90 -17.00 -16.29
C SER A 80 -16.16 -17.46 -15.03
N LEU A 81 -15.23 -16.65 -14.52
CA LEU A 81 -14.46 -16.97 -13.32
C LEU A 81 -15.18 -16.57 -12.02
N CYS A 82 -16.26 -15.80 -12.12
CA CYS A 82 -17.06 -15.43 -10.96
C CYS A 82 -18.17 -16.46 -10.71
N SER A 83 -18.18 -17.02 -9.50
CA SER A 83 -19.17 -17.99 -9.01
C SER A 83 -20.03 -17.38 -7.92
#